data_AF-A0A7V5L2U1-F1
#
_entry.id   AF-A0A7V5L2U1-F1
#
_cell.length_a   1.000
_cell.length_b   1.000
_cell.length_c   1.000
_cell.angle_alpha   90.00
_cell.angle_beta   90.00
_cell.angle_gamma   90.00
#
_symmetry.space_group_name_H-M   'P 1'
#
loop_
_entity.id
_entity.type
_entity.pdbx_description
1 polymer ?
#
loop_
_entity_poly.entity_id
_entity_poly.type
_entity_poly.pdbx_seq_one_letter_code
_entity_poly.pdbx_strand_id
1 'polypeptide(L)'
;LYGDVKPIESDKIKIKNPKVASNGGAVPVGIKSDIDAKSVSLLQEVNPESAVATWTVPEGGIIDYSTKIKMKASGTLTVVVEGKDGKLYIKTTDKMEVALGGCEG
;
A
#
# COMPACT_ATOMS: atom_id res chain seq x y z
N LEU A 1 -6.78 -13.08 1.91
CA LEU A 1 -6.66 -12.39 0.61
C LEU A 1 -5.75 -13.14 -0.37
N TYR A 2 -4.67 -13.81 0.07
CA TYR A 2 -3.65 -14.36 -0.86
C TYR A 2 -3.21 -15.83 -0.67
N GLY A 3 -3.79 -16.61 0.25
CA GLY A 3 -3.44 -18.03 0.44
C GLY A 3 -2.00 -18.28 0.94
N ASP A 4 -1.48 -19.51 0.74
CA ASP A 4 -0.13 -19.97 1.18
C ASP A 4 1.01 -19.51 0.24
N VAL A 5 0.79 -18.43 -0.51
CA VAL A 5 1.78 -17.94 -1.48
C VAL A 5 2.84 -17.13 -0.75
N LYS A 6 4.10 -17.57 -0.85
CA LYS A 6 5.24 -16.83 -0.27
C LYS A 6 5.46 -15.52 -1.03
N PRO A 7 5.29 -14.36 -0.37
CA PRO A 7 5.53 -13.08 -1.01
C PRO A 7 7.03 -12.84 -1.23
N ILE A 8 7.37 -12.21 -2.33
CA ILE A 8 8.73 -11.86 -2.73
C ILE A 8 8.92 -10.37 -2.55
N GLU A 9 9.89 -9.95 -1.74
CA GLU A 9 10.24 -8.53 -1.66
C GLU A 9 10.78 -8.03 -3.01
N SER A 10 10.30 -6.86 -3.44
CA SER A 10 10.69 -6.30 -4.73
C SER A 10 11.00 -4.81 -4.68
N ASP A 11 12.18 -4.44 -5.15
CA ASP A 11 12.56 -3.03 -5.35
C ASP A 11 11.92 -2.41 -6.59
N LYS A 12 11.20 -3.20 -7.38
CA LYS A 12 10.36 -2.72 -8.50
C LYS A 12 9.05 -2.11 -8.02
N ILE A 13 8.77 -2.11 -6.72
CA ILE A 13 7.62 -1.44 -6.11
C ILE A 13 8.15 -0.22 -5.36
N LYS A 14 7.65 0.97 -5.72
CA LYS A 14 7.98 2.24 -5.07
C LYS A 14 6.75 2.77 -4.38
N ILE A 15 6.88 3.00 -3.08
CA ILE A 15 5.85 3.61 -2.26
C ILE A 15 6.31 5.02 -1.91
N LYS A 16 5.48 6.01 -2.20
CA LYS A 16 5.69 7.41 -1.83
C LYS A 16 4.73 7.75 -0.71
N ASN A 17 5.28 8.06 0.44
CA ASN A 17 4.51 8.43 1.62
C ASN A 17 5.30 9.45 2.44
N PRO A 18 4.63 10.32 3.21
CA PRO A 18 5.33 11.22 4.12
C PRO A 18 6.02 10.42 5.24
N LYS A 19 7.10 10.95 5.81
CA LYS A 19 7.70 10.40 7.04
C LYS A 19 6.83 10.66 8.27
N VAL A 20 6.26 11.87 8.32
CA VAL A 20 5.34 12.32 9.37
C VAL A 20 4.06 12.83 8.73
N ALA A 21 2.93 12.24 9.09
CA ALA A 21 1.61 12.70 8.73
C ALA A 21 1.06 13.66 9.79
N SER A 22 0.92 14.94 9.43
CA SER A 22 0.33 15.96 10.32
C SER A 22 -1.18 15.79 10.52
N ASN A 23 -1.86 15.11 9.60
CA ASN A 23 -3.28 14.80 9.67
C ASN A 23 -3.51 13.32 9.32
N GLY A 24 -3.78 12.50 10.33
CA GLY A 24 -4.07 11.08 10.15
C GLY A 24 -5.36 10.81 9.36
N GLY A 25 -6.26 11.78 9.23
CA GLY A 25 -7.50 11.65 8.47
C GLY A 25 -7.33 11.73 6.93
N ALA A 26 -6.16 12.16 6.44
CA ALA A 26 -5.92 12.32 5.01
C ALA A 26 -4.42 12.25 4.66
N VAL A 27 -3.85 11.05 4.73
CA VAL A 27 -2.44 10.80 4.40
C VAL A 27 -2.30 10.48 2.91
N PRO A 28 -1.56 11.27 2.10
CA PRO A 28 -1.33 10.96 0.71
C PRO A 28 -0.33 9.81 0.55
N VAL A 29 -0.71 8.78 -0.21
CA VAL A 29 0.13 7.63 -0.54
C VAL A 29 0.14 7.44 -2.05
N GLY A 30 1.34 7.30 -2.60
CA GLY A 30 1.57 6.99 -4.01
C GLY A 30 2.20 5.61 -4.15
N ILE A 31 1.78 4.86 -5.16
CA ILE A 31 2.28 3.51 -5.45
C ILE A 31 2.67 3.50 -6.93
N LYS A 32 3.91 3.11 -7.20
CA LYS A 32 4.38 2.85 -8.56
C LYS A 32 4.99 1.47 -8.64
N SER A 33 4.79 0.78 -9.76
CA SER A 33 5.47 -0.48 -10.00
C SER A 33 5.79 -0.70 -11.48
N ASP A 34 6.96 -1.29 -11.72
CA ASP A 34 7.40 -1.74 -13.05
C ASP A 34 7.10 -3.24 -13.28
N ILE A 35 6.20 -3.82 -12.49
CA ILE A 35 5.80 -5.24 -12.56
C ILE A 35 4.52 -5.34 -13.38
N ASP A 36 4.47 -6.29 -14.34
CA ASP A 36 3.21 -6.60 -15.03
C ASP A 36 2.28 -7.36 -14.08
N ALA A 37 1.23 -6.68 -13.60
CA ALA A 37 0.38 -7.15 -12.53
C ALA A 37 -1.06 -7.42 -12.99
N LYS A 38 -1.75 -8.26 -12.23
CA LYS A 38 -3.21 -8.46 -12.28
C LYS A 38 -3.92 -7.56 -11.28
N SER A 39 -3.31 -7.38 -10.11
CA SER A 39 -3.86 -6.54 -9.05
C SER A 39 -2.77 -5.92 -8.19
N VAL A 40 -3.12 -4.79 -7.58
CA VAL A 40 -2.30 -4.09 -6.60
C VAL A 40 -3.17 -3.83 -5.37
N SER A 41 -2.71 -4.22 -4.19
CA SER A 41 -3.39 -3.95 -2.92
C SER A 41 -2.51 -3.11 -2.02
N LEU A 42 -3.12 -2.12 -1.38
CA LEU A 42 -2.52 -1.33 -0.32
C LEU A 42 -3.09 -1.80 1.03
N LEU A 43 -2.19 -2.17 1.93
CA LEU A 43 -2.48 -2.61 3.28
C LEU A 43 -1.85 -1.67 4.32
N GLN A 44 -2.46 -1.60 5.49
CA GLN A 44 -1.97 -0.89 6.66
C GLN A 44 -2.15 -1.75 7.92
N GLU A 45 -1.27 -1.61 8.90
CA GLU A 45 -1.37 -2.36 10.18
C GLU A 45 -2.09 -1.58 11.30
N VAL A 46 -2.31 -0.28 11.10
CA VAL A 46 -2.69 0.65 12.18
C VAL A 46 -4.20 0.79 12.39
N ASN A 47 -4.99 0.24 11.48
CA ASN A 47 -6.45 0.29 11.55
C ASN A 47 -7.03 -1.13 11.63
N PRO A 48 -8.26 -1.29 12.18
CA PRO A 48 -8.91 -2.60 12.27
C PRO A 48 -9.08 -3.27 10.89
N GLU A 49 -9.38 -2.47 9.87
CA GLU A 49 -9.35 -2.92 8.48
C GLU A 49 -7.95 -2.69 7.90
N SER A 50 -7.24 -3.79 7.66
CA SER A 50 -5.91 -3.74 7.09
C SER A 50 -5.92 -3.44 5.60
N ALA A 51 -6.95 -3.87 4.86
CA ALA A 51 -7.05 -3.59 3.43
C ALA A 51 -7.58 -2.17 3.21
N VAL A 52 -6.77 -1.31 2.58
CA VAL A 52 -7.13 0.08 2.32
C VAL A 52 -7.77 0.24 0.95
N ALA A 53 -7.16 -0.37 -0.07
CA ALA A 53 -7.63 -0.35 -1.44
C ALA A 53 -7.02 -1.51 -2.23
N THR A 54 -7.77 -2.02 -3.19
CA THR A 54 -7.31 -3.00 -4.17
C THR A 54 -7.71 -2.53 -5.56
N TRP A 55 -6.73 -2.44 -6.45
CA TRP A 55 -6.90 -2.08 -7.85
C TRP A 55 -6.69 -3.30 -8.73
N THR A 56 -7.59 -3.51 -9.68
CA THR A 56 -7.37 -4.44 -10.79
C THR A 56 -6.62 -3.72 -11.90
N VAL A 57 -5.54 -4.32 -12.38
CA VAL A 57 -4.69 -3.76 -13.44
C VAL A 57 -5.12 -4.38 -14.77
N PRO A 58 -5.61 -3.59 -15.74
CA PRO A 58 -5.91 -4.11 -17.08
C PRO A 58 -4.62 -4.49 -17.81
N GLU A 59 -4.75 -5.28 -18.89
CA GLU A 59 -3.58 -5.64 -19.71
C GLU A 59 -2.86 -4.40 -20.26
N GLY A 60 -1.54 -4.32 -20.02
CA GLY A 60 -0.74 -3.15 -20.40
C GLY A 60 -0.95 -1.91 -19.52
N GLY A 61 -1.68 -2.03 -18.41
CA GLY A 61 -1.94 -0.92 -17.50
C GLY A 61 -0.70 -0.40 -16.80
N ILE A 62 -0.58 0.93 -16.72
CA ILE A 62 0.50 1.59 -15.97
C ILE A 62 0.11 1.62 -14.48
N ILE A 63 1.00 1.10 -13.62
CA ILE A 63 0.82 1.12 -12.17
C ILE A 63 1.41 2.43 -11.64
N ASP A 64 0.58 3.46 -11.56
CA ASP A 64 0.87 4.75 -10.94
C ASP A 64 -0.39 5.24 -10.21
N TYR A 65 -0.57 4.77 -8.98
CA TYR A 65 -1.76 5.05 -8.18
C TYR A 65 -1.44 6.08 -7.11
N SER A 66 -2.38 6.99 -6.88
CA SER A 66 -2.32 7.91 -5.74
C SER A 66 -3.67 7.94 -5.05
N THR A 67 -3.65 7.76 -3.73
CA THR A 67 -4.84 7.80 -2.90
C THR A 67 -4.55 8.48 -1.57
N LYS A 68 -5.59 8.99 -0.92
CA LYS A 68 -5.51 9.52 0.44
C LYS A 68 -6.14 8.50 1.39
N ILE A 69 -5.38 8.11 2.40
CA ILE A 69 -5.77 7.07 3.35
C ILE A 69 -5.94 7.65 4.75
N LYS A 70 -6.75 6.99 5.58
CA LYS A 70 -6.91 7.33 6.99
C LYS A 70 -6.03 6.42 7.83
N MET A 71 -5.10 7.01 8.59
CA MET A 71 -4.24 6.31 9.55
C MET A 71 -4.58 6.74 10.97
N LYS A 72 -4.98 5.77 11.80
CA LYS A 72 -5.35 6.00 13.20
C LYS A 72 -4.13 6.24 14.10
N ALA A 73 -3.00 5.62 13.77
CA ALA A 73 -1.76 5.70 14.53
C ALA A 73 -0.54 5.56 13.61
N SER A 74 0.66 5.74 14.18
CA SER A 74 1.94 5.50 13.51
C SER A 74 2.15 4.01 13.21
N GLY A 75 2.60 3.70 12.00
CA GLY A 75 2.88 2.31 11.58
C GLY A 75 3.32 2.23 10.12
N THR A 76 3.30 1.03 9.55
CA THR A 76 3.77 0.78 8.18
C THR A 76 2.63 0.58 7.19
N LEU A 77 2.96 0.79 5.91
CA LEU A 77 2.11 0.46 4.78
C LEU A 77 2.75 -0.67 3.99
N THR A 78 1.96 -1.64 3.59
CA THR A 78 2.41 -2.78 2.79
C THR A 78 1.67 -2.78 1.47
N VAL A 79 2.39 -2.72 0.36
CA VAL A 79 1.83 -2.92 -0.97
C VAL A 79 2.08 -4.36 -1.39
N VAL A 80 1.02 -5.00 -1.87
CA VAL A 80 1.06 -6.34 -2.47
C VAL A 80 0.70 -6.20 -3.94
N VAL A 81 1.56 -6.69 -4.83
CA VAL A 81 1.36 -6.73 -6.26
C VAL A 81 1.26 -8.18 -6.70
N GLU A 82 0.12 -8.57 -7.25
CA GLU A 82 -0.05 -9.88 -7.87
C GLU A 82 0.43 -9.81 -9.31
N GLY A 83 1.59 -10.41 -9.59
CA GLY A 83 2.16 -10.50 -10.93
C GLY A 83 1.32 -11.39 -11.85
N LYS A 84 1.36 -11.10 -13.16
CA LYS A 84 0.75 -12.01 -14.14
C LYS A 84 1.42 -13.38 -14.20
N ASP A 85 2.67 -13.46 -13.75
CA ASP A 85 3.45 -14.69 -13.58
C ASP A 85 2.99 -15.57 -12.40
N GLY A 86 1.96 -15.14 -11.65
CA GLY A 86 1.41 -15.86 -10.51
C GLY A 86 2.20 -15.66 -9.21
N LYS A 87 3.20 -14.77 -9.20
CA LYS A 87 3.95 -14.43 -8.00
C LYS A 87 3.33 -13.24 -7.28
N LEU A 88 3.48 -13.22 -5.96
CA LEU A 88 3.15 -12.07 -5.15
C LEU A 88 4.41 -11.31 -4.82
N TYR A 89 4.42 -10.04 -5.17
CA TYR A 89 5.48 -9.12 -4.83
C TYR A 89 5.03 -8.19 -3.71
N ILE A 90 5.89 -7.95 -2.74
CA ILE A 90 5.57 -7.07 -1.62
C ILE A 90 6.61 -5.99 -1.43
N LYS A 91 6.15 -4.85 -0.91
CA LYS A 91 7.02 -3.81 -0.36
C LYS A 91 6.34 -3.21 0.87
N THR A 92 7.07 -3.15 1.97
CA THR A 92 6.65 -2.47 3.19
C THR A 92 7.42 -1.17 3.31
N THR A 93 6.73 -0.09 3.69
CA THR A 93 7.38 1.20 3.96
C THR A 93 8.12 1.17 5.29
N ASP A 94 9.06 2.11 5.46
CA ASP A 94 9.48 2.49 6.80
C ASP A 94 8.27 2.92 7.65
N LYS A 95 8.44 2.86 8.97
CA LYS A 95 7.42 3.29 9.92
C LYS A 95 7.11 4.77 9.73
N MET A 96 5.87 5.07 9.38
CA MET A 96 5.36 6.43 9.30
C MET A 96 4.84 6.86 10.66
N GLU A 97 5.12 8.10 11.03
CA GLU A 97 4.60 8.71 12.26
C GLU A 97 3.35 9.55 11.97
N VAL A 98 2.34 9.47 12.83
CA VAL A 98 1.13 10.31 12.74
C VAL A 98 1.10 11.24 13.95
N ALA A 99 1.23 12.56 13.72
CA ALA A 99 1.32 13.55 14.80
C ALA A 99 -0.04 13.84 15.46
N LEU A 100 -1.13 13.74 14.70
CA LEU A 100 -2.51 13.85 15.18
C LEU A 100 -3.27 12.63 14.65
N GLY A 101 -3.47 11.63 15.53
CA GLY A 101 -4.21 10.41 15.23
C GLY A 101 -5.66 10.75 14.89
N GLY A 102 -5.99 10.78 13.60
CA GLY A 102 -7.31 11.11 13.09
C GLY A 102 -8.28 9.96 13.31
N CYS A 103 -8.69 9.76 14.56
CA CYS A 103 -9.88 8.99 14.92
C CYS A 103 -10.89 9.96 15.57
N GLU A 104 -11.22 11.04 14.87
CA GLU A 104 -12.43 11.80 15.16
C GLU A 104 -13.58 11.07 14.45
N GLY A 105 -14.20 10.17 15.23
CA GLY A 105 -15.56 9.69 15.02
C GLY A 105 -16.37 10.10 16.25
#